data_AF-A0A9E3BDQ5-F1
#
_entry.id   AF-A0A9E3BDQ5-F1
#
_cell.length_a   1.000
_cell.length_b   1.000
_cell.length_c   1.000
_cell.angle_alpha   90.00
_cell.angle_beta   90.00
_cell.angle_gamma   90.00
#
_symmetry.space_group_name_H-M   'P 1'
#
loop_
_entity.id
_entity.type
_entity.pdbx_description
1 polymer ?
#
loop_
_entity_poly.entity_id
_entity_poly.type
_entity_poly.pdbx_seq_one_letter_code
_entity_poly.pdbx_strand_id
1 'polypeptide(L)'
;MNPGSSPSIVALGGGHGLYATLSAARRLTPHVTAVVTVADDGGSSGRLRSELDVVPPGDLRMALAALASDSPHGRLWATILQHRFGGNGALAGHPIGNLLLAGLSEVLDDPVAALDELGRILGVRGRVLPMCPIALQIEADVSGLEADPRMFRLIRGQVAIATTPGKVRRVRLLPANPPATRQAVDAIMSADLVVLGPGSWFTS
;
A
#
# COMPACT_ATOMS: atom_id res chain seq x y z
N MET A 1 18.23 13.39 20.06
CA MET A 1 18.26 13.93 18.69
C MET A 1 19.51 14.78 18.53
N ASN A 2 20.39 14.45 17.58
CA ASN A 2 21.55 15.28 17.28
C ASN A 2 21.07 16.60 16.64
N PRO A 3 21.52 17.79 17.07
CA PRO A 3 20.99 19.08 16.60
C PRO A 3 21.24 19.45 15.13
N GLY A 4 21.56 18.49 14.25
CA GLY A 4 21.90 18.73 12.85
C GLY A 4 21.46 17.66 11.85
N SER A 5 20.80 16.58 12.27
CA SER A 5 20.28 15.55 11.36
C SER A 5 18.77 15.75 11.15
N SER A 6 18.34 15.78 9.88
CA SER A 6 16.90 15.75 9.56
C SER A 6 16.26 14.46 10.11
N PRO A 7 15.07 14.53 10.73
CA PRO A 7 14.47 13.38 11.39
C PRO A 7 14.10 12.28 10.39
N SER A 8 14.17 11.02 10.81
CA SER A 8 13.62 9.88 10.05
C SER A 8 12.15 9.63 10.41
N ILE A 9 11.27 9.58 9.41
CA ILE A 9 9.83 9.38 9.60
C ILE A 9 9.40 8.11 8.87
N VAL A 10 8.72 7.21 9.58
CA VAL A 10 8.07 6.05 8.99
C VAL A 10 6.56 6.21 9.09
N ALA A 11 5.85 6.03 7.97
CA ALA A 11 4.40 6.10 7.93
C ALA A 11 3.81 4.76 7.46
N LEU A 12 2.91 4.19 8.27
CA LEU A 12 2.26 2.91 8.02
C LEU A 12 0.81 3.13 7.57
N GLY A 13 0.39 2.41 6.53
CA GLY A 13 -1.01 2.37 6.12
C GLY A 13 -1.23 1.99 4.66
N GLY A 14 -2.27 2.56 4.06
CA GLY A 14 -2.64 2.40 2.66
C GLY A 14 -3.48 3.56 2.14
N GLY A 15 -3.77 3.53 0.83
CA GLY A 15 -4.70 4.42 0.16
C GLY A 15 -4.42 5.93 0.31
N HIS A 16 -5.51 6.70 0.31
CA HIS A 16 -5.49 8.16 0.29
C HIS A 16 -5.01 8.79 1.62
N GLY A 17 -5.26 8.11 2.75
CA GLY A 17 -4.82 8.59 4.05
C GLY A 17 -3.30 8.58 4.17
N LEU A 18 -2.67 7.46 3.81
CA LEU A 18 -1.22 7.38 3.73
C LEU A 18 -0.65 8.36 2.69
N TYR A 19 -1.28 8.50 1.53
CA TYR A 19 -0.87 9.49 0.51
C TYR A 19 -0.76 10.91 1.08
N ALA A 20 -1.75 11.34 1.86
CA ALA A 20 -1.76 12.66 2.50
C ALA A 20 -0.63 12.79 3.54
N THR A 21 -0.44 11.78 4.40
CA THR A 21 0.67 11.75 5.38
C THR A 21 2.02 11.86 4.70
N LEU A 22 2.27 11.06 3.66
CA LEU A 22 3.54 11.07 2.93
C LEU A 22 3.80 12.41 2.23
N SER A 23 2.77 12.97 1.60
CA SER A 23 2.85 14.28 0.92
C SER A 23 3.18 15.42 1.88
N ALA A 24 2.75 15.34 3.15
CA ALA A 24 3.11 16.28 4.18
C ALA A 24 4.52 15.99 4.75
N ALA A 25 4.82 14.74 5.09
CA ALA A 25 6.08 14.33 5.72
C ALA A 25 7.30 14.65 4.86
N ARG A 26 7.21 14.45 3.53
CA ARG A 26 8.32 14.75 2.59
C ARG A 26 8.71 16.23 2.52
N ARG A 27 7.88 17.13 3.06
CA ARG A 27 8.18 18.57 3.17
C ARG A 27 9.04 18.88 4.39
N LEU A 28 9.05 17.98 5.38
CA LEU A 28 9.79 18.14 6.64
C LEU A 28 11.18 17.50 6.57
N THR A 29 11.29 16.37 5.85
CA THR A 29 12.54 15.59 5.77
C THR A 29 12.59 14.79 4.47
N PRO A 30 13.78 14.55 3.88
CA PRO A 30 13.95 13.58 2.80
C PRO A 30 13.94 12.12 3.30
N HIS A 31 14.04 11.89 4.62
CA HIS A 31 14.14 10.56 5.23
C HIS A 31 12.76 10.01 5.60
N VAL A 32 11.86 9.89 4.60
CA VAL A 32 10.52 9.32 4.77
C VAL A 32 10.48 7.90 4.24
N THR A 33 10.00 6.95 5.03
CA THR A 33 9.70 5.59 4.56
C THR A 33 8.22 5.29 4.69
N ALA A 34 7.58 4.93 3.57
CA ALA A 34 6.23 4.40 3.55
C ALA A 34 6.28 2.88 3.73
N VAL A 35 5.55 2.35 4.72
CA VAL A 35 5.33 0.91 4.88
C VAL A 35 3.87 0.64 4.56
N VAL A 36 3.64 -0.03 3.44
CA VAL A 36 2.34 -0.06 2.78
C VAL A 36 1.69 -1.44 2.90
N THR A 37 0.39 -1.47 3.22
CA THR A 37 -0.40 -2.71 3.23
C THR A 37 -0.42 -3.39 1.85
N VAL A 38 -0.49 -4.72 1.86
CA VAL A 38 -0.55 -5.56 0.66
C VAL A 38 -1.77 -6.49 0.68
N ALA A 39 -2.84 -6.04 1.33
CA ALA A 39 -4.09 -6.78 1.49
C ALA A 39 -5.23 -6.31 0.55
N ASP A 40 -5.00 -5.27 -0.26
CA ASP A 40 -6.00 -4.74 -1.21
C ASP A 40 -6.44 -5.82 -2.22
N ASP A 41 -7.75 -5.97 -2.37
CA ASP A 41 -8.40 -6.86 -3.34
C ASP A 41 -9.39 -6.12 -4.25
N GLY A 42 -9.40 -4.79 -4.22
CA GLY A 42 -10.30 -3.95 -5.00
C GLY A 42 -9.80 -3.66 -6.42
N GLY A 43 -10.75 -3.55 -7.35
CA GLY A 43 -10.54 -2.97 -8.68
C GLY A 43 -9.37 -3.57 -9.46
N SER A 44 -8.47 -2.71 -9.94
CA SER A 44 -7.30 -3.13 -10.73
C SER A 44 -6.31 -3.97 -9.91
N SER A 45 -6.11 -3.67 -8.63
CA SER A 45 -5.22 -4.43 -7.76
C SER A 45 -5.71 -5.87 -7.59
N GLY A 46 -7.01 -6.02 -7.30
CA GLY A 46 -7.66 -7.33 -7.16
C GLY A 46 -7.55 -8.18 -8.42
N ARG A 47 -7.79 -7.59 -9.60
CA ARG A 47 -7.66 -8.29 -10.89
C ARG A 47 -6.23 -8.78 -11.13
N LEU A 48 -5.23 -7.89 -11.04
CA LEU A 48 -3.83 -8.26 -11.27
C LEU A 48 -3.36 -9.33 -10.30
N ARG A 49 -3.75 -9.22 -9.03
CA ARG A 49 -3.46 -10.25 -8.03
C ARG A 49 -4.07 -11.60 -8.41
N SER A 50 -5.33 -11.64 -8.84
CA SER A 50 -5.99 -12.89 -9.22
C SER A 50 -5.43 -13.52 -10.49
N GLU A 51 -4.90 -12.70 -11.40
CA GLU A 51 -4.42 -13.14 -12.72
C GLU A 51 -2.93 -13.50 -12.71
N LEU A 52 -2.12 -12.84 -11.87
CA LEU A 52 -0.66 -12.91 -11.92
C LEU A 52 0.01 -13.33 -10.60
N ASP A 53 -0.77 -13.58 -9.54
CA ASP A 53 -0.28 -13.93 -8.19
C ASP A 53 0.75 -12.93 -7.62
N VAL A 54 0.60 -11.64 -7.98
CA VAL A 54 1.47 -10.56 -7.51
C VAL A 54 0.92 -9.87 -6.26
N VAL A 55 1.81 -9.23 -5.50
CA VAL A 55 1.44 -8.26 -4.46
C VAL A 55 0.53 -7.18 -5.06
N PRO A 56 -0.61 -6.84 -4.43
CA PRO A 56 -1.53 -5.84 -4.97
C PRO A 56 -0.85 -4.47 -5.08
N PRO A 57 -0.73 -3.90 -6.30
CA PRO A 57 0.11 -2.72 -6.53
C PRO A 57 -0.54 -1.38 -6.18
N GLY A 58 -1.86 -1.35 -5.93
CA GLY A 58 -2.65 -0.12 -5.86
C GLY A 58 -2.16 0.90 -4.84
N ASP A 59 -2.00 0.48 -3.59
CA ASP A 59 -1.57 1.36 -2.49
C ASP A 59 -0.07 1.68 -2.58
N LEU A 60 0.74 0.73 -3.05
CA LEU A 60 2.17 0.93 -3.29
C LEU A 60 2.41 2.02 -4.36
N ARG A 61 1.67 1.95 -5.46
CA ARG A 61 1.64 2.98 -6.51
C ARG A 61 1.24 4.35 -5.94
N MET A 62 0.22 4.40 -5.08
CA MET A 62 -0.20 5.66 -4.44
C MET A 62 0.93 6.24 -3.58
N ALA A 63 1.62 5.41 -2.79
CA ALA A 63 2.74 5.85 -1.97
C ALA A 63 3.92 6.38 -2.81
N LEU A 64 4.23 5.71 -3.93
CA LEU A 64 5.25 6.18 -4.88
C LEU A 64 4.89 7.55 -5.47
N ALA A 65 3.64 7.72 -5.90
CA ALA A 65 3.17 9.02 -6.42
C ALA A 65 3.24 10.12 -5.34
N ALA A 66 2.91 9.81 -4.09
CA ALA A 66 2.99 10.75 -2.97
C ALA A 66 4.41 11.25 -2.70
N LEU A 67 5.43 10.40 -2.91
CA LEU A 67 6.83 10.73 -2.66
C LEU A 67 7.62 11.13 -3.92
N ALA A 68 6.99 11.16 -5.10
CA ALA A 68 7.62 11.50 -6.37
C ALA A 68 8.29 12.89 -6.37
N SER A 69 9.39 13.06 -7.11
CA SER A 69 10.12 14.32 -7.16
C SER A 69 9.24 15.51 -7.60
N ASP A 70 9.50 16.69 -7.04
CA ASP A 70 8.95 17.97 -7.53
C ASP A 70 9.65 18.47 -8.82
N SER A 71 10.50 17.67 -9.45
CA SER A 71 11.02 18.00 -10.79
C SER A 71 9.90 17.87 -11.84
N PRO A 72 10.01 18.55 -13.01
CA PRO A 72 9.08 18.32 -14.11
C PRO A 72 8.97 16.84 -14.51
N HIS A 73 10.10 16.11 -14.46
CA HIS A 73 10.16 14.67 -14.73
C HIS A 73 9.36 13.87 -13.69
N GLY A 74 9.58 14.11 -12.39
CA GLY A 74 8.88 13.41 -11.32
C GLY A 74 7.37 13.67 -11.34
N ARG A 75 6.96 14.92 -11.59
CA ARG A 75 5.53 15.27 -11.75
C ARG A 75 4.87 14.58 -12.95
N LEU A 76 5.57 14.50 -14.08
CA LEU A 76 5.07 13.78 -15.25
C LEU A 76 4.90 12.29 -14.93
N TRP A 77 5.91 11.64 -14.35
CA TRP A 77 5.85 10.23 -14.00
C TRP A 77 4.83 9.92 -12.91
N ALA A 78 4.66 10.77 -11.91
CA ALA A 78 3.57 10.65 -10.95
C ALA A 78 2.20 10.69 -11.66
N THR A 79 2.02 11.62 -12.60
CA THR A 79 0.78 11.70 -13.40
C THR A 79 0.58 10.44 -14.24
N ILE A 80 1.64 9.93 -14.88
CA ILE A 80 1.60 8.69 -15.65
C ILE A 80 1.21 7.52 -14.74
N LEU A 81 1.87 7.30 -13.59
CA LEU A 81 1.50 6.20 -12.69
C LEU A 81 0.04 6.24 -12.28
N GLN A 82 -0.52 7.45 -12.08
CA GLN A 82 -1.92 7.62 -11.71
C GLN A 82 -2.90 7.49 -12.88
N HIS A 83 -2.43 7.56 -14.13
CA HIS A 83 -3.28 7.48 -15.31
C HIS A 83 -3.96 6.12 -15.41
N ARG A 84 -5.29 6.15 -15.57
CA ARG A 84 -6.14 4.97 -15.74
C ARG A 84 -6.59 4.88 -17.20
N PHE A 85 -6.35 3.74 -17.82
CA PHE A 85 -6.84 3.48 -19.17
C PHE A 85 -8.37 3.55 -19.21
N GLY A 86 -8.90 4.31 -20.17
CA GLY A 86 -10.32 4.32 -20.52
C GLY A 86 -10.66 3.23 -21.54
N GLY A 87 -11.81 3.39 -22.19
CA GLY A 87 -12.27 2.50 -23.25
C GLY A 87 -12.80 1.17 -22.73
N ASN A 88 -12.73 0.14 -23.58
CA ASN A 88 -13.27 -1.20 -23.35
C ASN A 88 -12.17 -2.26 -23.49
N GLY A 89 -12.39 -3.46 -22.91
CA GLY A 89 -11.45 -4.59 -23.01
C GLY A 89 -10.59 -4.78 -21.75
N ALA A 90 -9.59 -5.67 -21.84
CA ALA A 90 -8.83 -6.14 -20.67
C ALA A 90 -8.06 -5.03 -19.93
N LEU A 91 -7.54 -4.04 -20.65
CA LEU A 91 -6.80 -2.92 -20.05
C LEU A 91 -7.72 -1.87 -19.43
N ALA A 92 -9.02 -1.87 -19.75
CA ALA A 92 -9.94 -0.84 -19.30
C ALA A 92 -9.99 -0.78 -17.76
N GLY A 93 -9.79 0.43 -17.24
CA GLY A 93 -9.76 0.68 -15.82
C GLY A 93 -8.47 0.26 -15.10
N HIS A 94 -7.43 -0.25 -15.76
CA HIS A 94 -6.12 -0.42 -15.11
C HIS A 94 -5.39 0.92 -15.02
N PRO A 95 -4.86 1.32 -13.85
CA PRO A 95 -3.80 2.30 -13.79
C PRO A 95 -2.54 1.74 -14.45
N ILE A 96 -1.90 2.49 -15.34
CA ILE A 96 -0.65 2.05 -15.97
C ILE A 96 0.44 1.76 -14.92
N GLY A 97 0.47 2.51 -13.82
CA GLY A 97 1.40 2.26 -12.73
C GLY A 97 1.24 0.89 -12.06
N ASN A 98 0.02 0.34 -12.04
CA ASN A 98 -0.20 -1.01 -11.52
C ASN A 98 0.42 -2.07 -12.45
N LEU A 99 0.33 -1.86 -13.77
CA LEU A 99 0.91 -2.77 -14.77
C LEU A 99 2.43 -2.71 -14.75
N LEU A 100 3.00 -1.51 -14.61
CA LEU A 100 4.45 -1.33 -14.46
C LEU A 100 4.98 -2.05 -13.22
N LEU A 101 4.31 -1.91 -12.07
CA LEU A 101 4.68 -2.60 -10.84
C LEU A 101 4.55 -4.12 -10.97
N ALA A 102 3.48 -4.61 -11.59
CA ALA A 102 3.30 -6.04 -11.84
C ALA A 102 4.44 -6.59 -12.71
N GLY A 103 4.73 -5.95 -13.85
CA GLY A 103 5.80 -6.37 -14.75
C GLY A 103 7.20 -6.27 -14.13
N LEU A 104 7.49 -5.20 -13.38
CA LEU A 104 8.76 -5.08 -12.65
C LEU A 104 8.91 -6.17 -11.59
N SER A 105 7.84 -6.49 -10.87
CA SER A 105 7.87 -7.55 -9.85
C SER A 105 8.11 -8.92 -10.48
N GLU A 106 7.50 -9.19 -11.64
CA GLU A 106 7.70 -10.44 -12.38
C GLU A 106 9.13 -10.57 -12.93
N VAL A 107 9.70 -9.47 -13.47
CA VAL A 107 11.05 -9.47 -14.03
C VAL A 107 12.14 -9.58 -12.95
N LEU A 108 11.94 -8.92 -11.81
CA LEU A 108 12.94 -8.84 -10.75
C LEU A 108 12.80 -9.93 -9.69
N ASP A 109 11.64 -10.60 -9.64
CA ASP A 109 11.27 -11.59 -8.61
C ASP A 109 11.47 -11.08 -7.16
N ASP A 110 11.33 -9.76 -6.99
CA ASP A 110 11.42 -9.07 -5.69
C ASP A 110 10.57 -7.79 -5.72
N PRO A 111 9.46 -7.74 -4.96
CA PRO A 111 8.61 -6.55 -4.91
C PRO A 111 9.34 -5.33 -4.34
N VAL A 112 10.34 -5.51 -3.47
CA VAL A 112 11.15 -4.39 -2.94
C VAL A 112 12.01 -3.82 -4.06
N ALA A 113 12.70 -4.66 -4.83
CA ALA A 113 13.50 -4.22 -5.96
C ALA A 113 12.64 -3.51 -7.02
N ALA A 114 11.44 -4.01 -7.30
CA ALA A 114 10.49 -3.37 -8.21
C ALA A 114 10.07 -1.96 -7.76
N LEU A 115 9.82 -1.77 -6.46
CA LEU A 115 9.49 -0.46 -5.89
C LEU A 115 10.67 0.50 -5.88
N ASP A 116 11.87 0.00 -5.57
CA ASP A 116 13.08 0.82 -5.58
C ASP A 116 13.42 1.28 -7.02
N GLU A 117 13.27 0.40 -8.02
CA GLU A 117 13.51 0.76 -9.42
C GLU A 117 12.50 1.78 -9.94
N LEU A 118 11.21 1.59 -9.64
CA LEU A 118 10.20 2.57 -10.02
C LEU A 118 10.38 3.88 -9.25
N GLY A 119 10.77 3.81 -7.97
CA GLY A 119 11.12 4.97 -7.15
C GLY A 119 12.27 5.79 -7.74
N ARG A 120 13.29 5.11 -8.31
CA ARG A 120 14.41 5.75 -9.02
C ARG A 120 13.94 6.52 -10.25
N ILE A 121 13.06 5.93 -11.07
CA ILE A 121 12.47 6.60 -12.24
C ILE A 121 11.70 7.86 -11.83
N LEU A 122 10.95 7.79 -10.73
CA LEU A 122 10.17 8.91 -10.21
C LEU A 122 11.02 9.99 -9.49
N GLY A 123 12.28 9.70 -9.20
CA GLY A 123 13.14 10.53 -8.35
C GLY A 123 12.55 10.70 -6.94
N VAL A 124 11.97 9.63 -6.39
CA VAL A 124 11.30 9.62 -5.09
C VAL A 124 12.21 10.18 -3.99
N ARG A 125 11.66 11.07 -3.16
CA ARG A 125 12.30 11.53 -1.91
C ARG A 125 11.78 10.70 -0.74
N GLY A 126 12.56 9.69 -0.37
CA GLY A 126 12.19 8.70 0.63
C GLY A 126 12.23 7.29 0.05
N ARG A 127 11.48 6.36 0.64
CA ARG A 127 11.39 4.98 0.16
C ARG A 127 9.99 4.42 0.38
N VAL A 128 9.54 3.55 -0.52
CA VAL A 128 8.27 2.83 -0.40
C VAL A 128 8.57 1.35 -0.25
N LEU A 129 8.04 0.74 0.82
CA LEU A 129 8.24 -0.66 1.14
C LEU A 129 6.88 -1.34 1.32
N PRO A 130 6.69 -2.57 0.82
CA PRO A 130 5.54 -3.36 1.18
C PRO A 130 5.71 -3.85 2.63
N MET A 131 4.63 -3.93 3.41
CA MET A 131 4.71 -4.50 4.76
C MET A 131 5.13 -5.98 4.77
N CYS A 132 4.84 -6.68 3.67
CA CYS A 132 5.07 -8.10 3.48
C CYS A 132 5.44 -8.36 2.01
N PRO A 133 6.40 -9.25 1.72
CA PRO A 133 6.81 -9.54 0.34
C PRO A 133 5.83 -10.44 -0.42
N ILE A 134 4.78 -10.97 0.23
CA ILE A 134 3.77 -11.82 -0.39
C ILE A 134 2.38 -11.18 -0.32
N ALA A 135 1.51 -11.54 -1.26
CA ALA A 135 0.13 -11.05 -1.28
C ALA A 135 -0.66 -11.59 -0.08
N LEU A 136 -1.40 -10.71 0.61
CA LEU A 136 -2.17 -11.08 1.81
C LEU A 136 -3.66 -10.96 1.57
N GLN A 137 -4.45 -11.89 2.08
CA GLN A 137 -5.89 -11.74 2.25
C GLN A 137 -6.19 -11.29 3.68
N ILE A 138 -7.28 -10.55 3.84
CA ILE A 138 -7.81 -10.19 5.15
C ILE A 138 -9.17 -10.84 5.35
N GLU A 139 -9.38 -11.39 6.54
CA GLU A 139 -10.68 -11.93 6.97
C GLU A 139 -11.09 -11.34 8.33
N ALA A 140 -12.39 -11.26 8.58
CA ALA A 140 -12.93 -10.65 9.79
C ALA A 140 -14.12 -11.40 10.36
N ASP A 141 -14.18 -11.45 11.70
CA ASP A 141 -15.40 -11.80 12.44
C ASP A 141 -16.30 -10.57 12.52
N VAL A 142 -17.50 -10.66 11.94
CA VAL A 142 -18.46 -9.54 11.87
C VAL A 142 -19.75 -9.91 12.58
N SER A 143 -20.14 -9.09 13.57
CA SER A 143 -21.41 -9.23 14.31
C SER A 143 -22.49 -8.29 13.78
N GLY A 144 -23.76 -8.54 14.12
CA GLY A 144 -24.88 -7.67 13.78
C GLY A 144 -25.39 -7.84 12.34
N LEU A 145 -25.05 -8.97 11.71
CA LEU A 145 -25.60 -9.40 10.42
C LEU A 145 -26.70 -10.46 10.56
N GLU A 146 -26.79 -11.10 11.72
CA GLU A 146 -27.75 -12.14 12.06
C GLU A 146 -28.75 -11.61 13.10
N ALA A 147 -29.90 -12.28 13.23
CA ALA A 147 -30.92 -11.92 14.22
C ALA A 147 -30.42 -12.09 15.67
N ASP A 148 -29.57 -13.09 15.93
CA ASP A 148 -28.92 -13.26 17.23
C ASP A 148 -27.64 -12.39 17.30
N PRO A 149 -27.56 -11.39 18.18
CA PRO A 149 -26.42 -10.48 18.29
C PRO A 149 -25.12 -11.16 18.78
N ARG A 150 -25.19 -12.42 19.24
CA ARG A 150 -24.02 -13.21 19.64
C ARG A 150 -23.38 -13.96 18.49
N MET A 151 -24.06 -14.05 17.34
CA MET A 151 -23.54 -14.73 16.16
C MET A 151 -22.57 -13.84 15.39
N PHE A 152 -21.52 -14.47 14.85
CA PHE A 152 -20.55 -13.82 13.99
C PHE A 152 -20.56 -14.48 12.61
N ARG A 153 -20.39 -13.67 11.57
CA ARG A 153 -20.14 -14.12 10.22
C ARG A 153 -18.69 -13.85 9.84
N LEU A 154 -18.03 -14.85 9.28
CA LEU A 154 -16.71 -14.67 8.67
C LEU A 154 -16.88 -13.96 7.32
N ILE A 155 -16.26 -12.79 7.17
CA ILE A 155 -16.16 -12.07 5.90
C ILE A 155 -14.72 -12.11 5.44
N ARG A 156 -14.50 -12.37 4.14
CA ARG A 156 -13.18 -12.34 3.50
C ARG A 156 -13.12 -11.24 2.47
N GLY A 157 -11.96 -10.62 2.38
CA GLY A 157 -11.65 -9.59 1.41
C GLY A 157 -11.69 -8.18 1.98
N GLN A 158 -10.74 -7.36 1.54
CA GLN A 158 -10.52 -6.00 2.05
C GLN A 158 -11.75 -5.13 1.76
N VAL A 159 -12.23 -5.15 0.52
CA VAL A 159 -13.41 -4.36 0.12
C VAL A 159 -14.66 -4.82 0.86
N ALA A 160 -14.86 -6.13 1.01
CA ALA A 160 -16.04 -6.69 1.67
C ALA A 160 -16.07 -6.36 3.17
N ILE A 161 -14.92 -6.36 3.84
CA ILE A 161 -14.80 -5.98 5.26
C ILE A 161 -14.97 -4.47 5.43
N ALA A 162 -14.40 -3.65 4.54
CA ALA A 162 -14.51 -2.20 4.62
C ALA A 162 -15.94 -1.68 4.40
N THR A 163 -16.77 -2.42 3.67
CA THR A 163 -18.13 -2.01 3.28
C THR A 163 -19.23 -2.77 4.02
N THR A 164 -18.87 -3.63 4.98
CA THR A 164 -19.87 -4.42 5.72
C THR A 164 -20.77 -3.51 6.57
N PRO A 165 -22.10 -3.76 6.61
CA PRO A 165 -23.00 -3.03 7.49
C PRO A 165 -22.92 -3.50 8.95
N GLY A 166 -22.24 -4.62 9.20
CA GLY A 166 -22.05 -5.16 10.54
C GLY A 166 -20.89 -4.50 11.30
N LYS A 167 -20.71 -4.91 12.56
CA LYS A 167 -19.58 -4.46 13.37
C LYS A 167 -18.43 -5.47 13.31
N VAL A 168 -17.31 -5.06 12.73
CA VAL A 168 -16.04 -5.81 12.74
C VAL A 168 -15.55 -5.94 14.17
N ARG A 169 -15.25 -7.17 14.59
CA ARG A 169 -14.75 -7.47 15.95
C ARG A 169 -13.27 -7.78 15.98
N ARG A 170 -12.80 -8.52 14.97
CA ARG A 170 -11.42 -8.95 14.86
C ARG A 170 -11.08 -9.20 13.40
N VAL A 171 -9.88 -8.81 13.00
CA VAL A 171 -9.30 -9.11 11.69
C VAL A 171 -8.15 -10.12 11.82
N ARG A 172 -7.91 -10.86 10.75
CA ARG A 172 -6.82 -11.83 10.58
C ARG A 172 -6.26 -11.73 9.18
N LEU A 173 -4.98 -12.05 9.04
CA LEU A 173 -4.30 -12.17 7.76
C LEU A 173 -4.27 -13.63 7.30
N LEU A 174 -4.32 -13.82 5.98
CA LEU A 174 -4.15 -15.08 5.30
C LEU A 174 -3.07 -14.93 4.21
N PRO A 175 -2.00 -15.74 4.20
CA PRO A 175 -1.69 -16.80 5.17
C PRO A 175 -1.44 -16.25 6.58
N ALA A 176 -1.65 -17.10 7.59
CA ALA A 176 -1.35 -16.75 8.97
C ALA A 176 0.17 -16.64 9.17
N ASN A 177 0.60 -15.72 10.03
CA ASN A 177 2.02 -15.42 10.30
C ASN A 177 2.84 -15.11 9.04
N PRO A 178 2.42 -14.14 8.22
CA PRO A 178 3.17 -13.81 7.02
C PRO A 178 4.54 -13.20 7.37
N PRO A 179 5.55 -13.36 6.51
CA PRO A 179 6.85 -12.74 6.73
C PRO A 179 6.73 -11.21 6.68
N ALA A 180 7.43 -10.50 7.56
CA ALA A 180 7.59 -9.06 7.43
C ALA A 180 8.71 -8.74 6.43
N THR A 181 8.54 -7.66 5.66
CA THR A 181 9.64 -7.13 4.84
C THR A 181 10.75 -6.63 5.77
N ARG A 182 11.95 -7.23 5.68
CA ARG A 182 13.08 -6.93 6.60
C ARG A 182 13.40 -5.43 6.62
N GLN A 183 13.49 -4.82 5.43
CA GLN A 183 13.79 -3.40 5.27
C GLN A 183 12.74 -2.50 5.94
N ALA A 184 11.47 -2.95 6.01
CA ALA A 184 10.41 -2.19 6.69
C ALA A 184 10.58 -2.26 8.21
N VAL A 185 10.95 -3.44 8.74
CA VAL A 185 11.26 -3.61 10.17
C VAL A 185 12.46 -2.75 10.56
N ASP A 186 13.54 -2.78 9.78
CA ASP A 186 14.74 -1.98 10.04
C ASP A 186 14.44 -0.47 10.02
N ALA A 187 13.61 -0.02 9.07
CA ALA A 187 13.16 1.37 9.00
C ALA A 187 12.34 1.77 10.24
N ILE A 188 11.40 0.93 10.68
CA ILE A 188 10.58 1.18 11.88
C ILE A 188 11.46 1.28 13.13
N MET A 189 12.41 0.36 13.30
CA MET A 189 13.28 0.31 14.49
C MET A 189 14.28 1.45 14.57
N SER A 190 14.58 2.11 13.45
CA SER A 190 15.53 3.23 13.35
C SER A 190 14.86 4.60 13.21
N ALA A 191 13.52 4.66 13.26
CA ALA A 191 12.75 5.88 13.06
C ALA A 191 12.77 6.79 14.29
N ASP A 192 12.92 8.11 14.07
CA ASP A 192 12.66 9.12 15.11
C ASP A 192 11.15 9.28 15.37
N LEU A 193 10.32 9.05 14.35
CA LEU A 193 8.87 9.13 14.41
C LEU A 193 8.21 8.03 13.57
N VAL A 194 7.26 7.31 14.19
CA VAL A 194 6.38 6.36 13.50
C VAL A 194 4.96 6.90 13.51
N VAL A 195 4.36 7.03 12.32
CA VAL A 195 2.99 7.50 12.12
C VAL A 195 2.12 6.34 11.68
N LEU A 196 1.04 6.11 12.43
CA LEU A 196 0.01 5.12 12.08
C LEU A 196 -1.18 5.86 11.46
N GLY A 197 -1.42 5.62 10.18
CA GLY A 197 -2.53 6.23 9.44
C GLY A 197 -2.28 7.67 8.96
N PRO A 198 -3.35 8.44 8.67
CA PRO A 198 -4.75 8.03 8.79
C PRO A 198 -5.10 6.94 7.77
N GLY A 199 -6.15 6.17 8.04
CA GLY A 199 -6.59 5.07 7.21
C GLY A 199 -7.78 4.35 7.83
N SER A 200 -8.33 3.37 7.12
CA SER A 200 -9.34 2.49 7.71
C SER A 200 -8.72 1.71 8.87
N TRP A 201 -9.33 1.77 10.05
CA TRP A 201 -8.80 1.12 11.25
C TRP A 201 -8.56 -0.39 11.08
N PHE A 202 -9.35 -1.05 10.23
CA PHE A 202 -9.30 -2.50 10.06
C PHE A 202 -8.68 -2.94 8.73
N THR A 203 -8.64 -2.07 7.72
CA THR A 203 -8.36 -2.48 6.34
C THR A 203 -7.28 -1.64 5.67
N SER A 204 -6.52 -0.84 6.45
CA SER A 204 -5.38 -0.04 6.00
C SER A 204 -4.18 -0.24 6.90
#